data_AF-A0A1M5KEH6-F1
#
_entry.id   AF-A0A1M5KEH6-F1
#
_cell.length_a   1.000
_cell.length_b   1.000
_cell.length_c   1.000
_cell.angle_alpha   90.00
_cell.angle_beta   90.00
_cell.angle_gamma   90.00
#
_symmetry.space_group_name_H-M   'P 1'
#
loop_
_entity.id
_entity.type
_entity.pdbx_description
1 polymer ?
#
loop_
_entity_poly.entity_id
_entity_poly.type
_entity_poly.pdbx_seq_one_letter_code
_entity_poly.pdbx_strand_id
1 'polypeptide(L)'
;MKKSSLFFALLVAHCSLFIAAAVAFSEPASRNGFSNMTVKTEYSELLQEKNARNDSLLPALDGDKAFAEVLRLNPNFWSLGGMMDKEASLVTKLNARVIYIDGIREEPFCNLDKNSGSSAGEWNVSIGVDFVSGGSNTVHIHVQQCLDYVRDQLGYAVKKGDKVVVIPPKKVLDKIKESEIPDAIDIDMQQTLLKAHEDVNISGKCPKDIDAYIILRNVYEQVKNFKMDYVVINDQLNKQRNGAGRVQSCSFSREWNKKYQESASFECDIDHDKCVYRQENDGDTEWSINYEKDRFEYINDTFLFFDLNPKSIHKGGKMLDLRLLRLSSSLYLEAYLNSKGEPVTLGLVIVPGEKTMDDYDDGEEEEGMMME
;
A
#
# COMPACT_ATOMS: atom_id res chain seq x y z
N MET A 1 30.69 -62.61 -29.94
CA MET A 1 31.25 -61.33 -29.41
C MET A 1 30.25 -60.20 -29.68
N LYS A 2 29.41 -59.80 -28.71
CA LYS A 2 28.56 -58.57 -28.80
C LYS A 2 27.72 -58.24 -27.55
N LYS A 3 28.12 -58.67 -26.33
CA LYS A 3 27.36 -58.39 -25.09
C LYS A 3 28.13 -57.64 -24.00
N SER A 4 29.44 -57.43 -24.14
CA SER A 4 30.24 -56.80 -23.07
C SER A 4 30.27 -55.27 -23.09
N SER A 5 29.80 -54.62 -24.17
CA SER A 5 29.88 -53.17 -24.34
C SER A 5 28.68 -52.42 -23.74
N LEU A 6 27.54 -53.08 -23.55
CA LEU A 6 26.32 -52.43 -23.03
C LEU A 6 26.34 -52.27 -21.50
N PHE A 7 26.96 -53.22 -20.78
CA PHE A 7 27.06 -53.14 -19.32
C PHE A 7 28.01 -52.04 -18.84
N PHE A 8 29.10 -51.77 -19.58
CA PHE A 8 30.04 -50.73 -19.21
C PHE A 8 29.46 -49.32 -19.42
N ALA A 9 28.66 -49.11 -20.46
CA ALA A 9 27.97 -47.85 -20.71
C ALA A 9 26.89 -47.55 -19.66
N LEU A 10 26.18 -48.57 -19.17
CA LEU A 10 25.15 -48.40 -18.15
C LEU A 10 25.71 -48.04 -16.76
N LEU A 11 26.89 -48.57 -16.44
CA LEU A 11 27.57 -48.36 -15.16
C LEU A 11 28.22 -46.97 -15.07
N VAL A 12 28.77 -46.48 -16.19
CA VAL A 12 29.27 -45.10 -16.29
C VAL A 12 28.11 -44.09 -16.21
N ALA A 13 26.96 -44.36 -16.84
CA ALA A 13 25.78 -43.50 -16.75
C ALA A 13 25.21 -43.41 -15.32
N HIS A 14 25.25 -44.49 -14.55
CA HIS A 14 24.80 -44.47 -13.15
C HIS A 14 25.78 -43.73 -12.23
N CYS A 15 27.10 -43.85 -12.43
CA CYS A 15 28.06 -43.04 -11.67
C CYS A 15 27.95 -41.54 -11.98
N SER A 16 27.62 -41.15 -13.22
CA SER A 16 27.40 -39.74 -13.58
C SER A 16 26.13 -39.15 -12.94
N LEU A 17 25.07 -39.95 -12.76
CA LEU A 17 23.85 -39.50 -12.08
C LEU A 17 24.04 -39.35 -10.57
N PHE A 18 24.88 -40.18 -9.93
CA PHE A 18 25.15 -40.04 -8.49
C PHE A 18 26.11 -38.90 -8.15
N ILE A 19 27.01 -38.51 -9.06
CA ILE A 19 27.87 -37.33 -8.86
C ILE A 19 27.08 -36.03 -9.09
N ALA A 20 26.10 -36.02 -10.00
CA ALA A 20 25.20 -34.86 -10.17
C ALA A 20 24.25 -34.64 -8.97
N ALA A 21 23.88 -35.71 -8.26
CA ALA A 21 23.04 -35.62 -7.05
C ALA A 21 23.81 -35.19 -5.79
N ALA A 22 25.15 -35.31 -5.78
CA ALA A 22 25.99 -34.94 -4.63
C ALA A 22 26.53 -33.50 -4.67
N VAL A 23 26.30 -32.76 -5.78
CA VAL A 23 26.68 -31.35 -5.94
C VAL A 23 25.49 -30.47 -6.28
N ALA A 24 24.27 -30.93 -5.96
CA ALA A 24 23.17 -30.02 -5.71
C ALA A 24 23.38 -29.42 -4.30
N PHE A 25 24.41 -28.58 -4.16
CA PHE A 25 24.35 -27.55 -3.16
C PHE A 25 23.05 -26.80 -3.48
N SER A 26 22.08 -26.90 -2.58
CA SER A 26 20.99 -25.94 -2.55
C SER A 26 21.63 -24.58 -2.73
N GLU A 27 21.24 -23.86 -3.80
CA GLU A 27 21.60 -22.45 -3.93
C GLU A 27 21.36 -21.82 -2.56
N PRO A 28 22.35 -21.08 -2.00
CA PRO A 28 22.17 -20.46 -0.72
C PRO A 28 20.87 -19.67 -0.82
N ALA A 29 19.90 -20.01 0.02
CA ALA A 29 18.58 -19.37 0.04
C ALA A 29 18.81 -17.86 -0.12
N SER A 30 18.21 -17.27 -1.15
CA SER A 30 18.46 -15.86 -1.50
C SER A 30 18.39 -15.04 -0.22
N ARG A 31 19.53 -14.44 0.16
CA ARG A 31 19.65 -13.72 1.42
C ARG A 31 18.73 -12.50 1.37
N ASN A 32 17.55 -12.58 1.98
CA ASN A 32 16.68 -11.44 2.27
C ASN A 32 17.20 -10.65 3.49
N GLY A 33 18.52 -10.40 3.51
CA GLY A 33 19.21 -9.66 4.57
C GLY A 33 19.47 -8.23 4.15
N PHE A 34 19.78 -7.37 5.12
CA PHE A 34 20.20 -5.99 4.85
C PHE A 34 21.47 -5.97 3.98
N SER A 35 21.40 -5.31 2.82
CA SER A 35 22.58 -5.15 1.95
C SER A 35 23.57 -4.11 2.48
N ASN A 36 23.11 -3.20 3.34
CA ASN A 36 23.91 -2.18 3.99
C ASN A 36 23.64 -2.20 5.49
N MET A 37 24.58 -2.76 6.24
CA MET A 37 24.44 -2.95 7.68
C MET A 37 25.73 -2.59 8.41
N THR A 38 25.59 -1.78 9.46
CA THR A 38 26.65 -1.47 10.41
C THR A 38 26.22 -1.99 11.78
N VAL A 39 26.94 -2.98 12.29
CA VAL A 39 26.73 -3.52 13.65
C VAL A 39 27.88 -3.08 14.53
N LYS A 40 27.57 -2.43 15.65
CA LYS A 40 28.53 -2.13 16.72
C LYS A 40 28.15 -2.93 17.95
N THR A 41 29.14 -3.40 18.70
CA THR A 41 28.95 -4.16 19.94
C THR A 41 29.51 -3.36 21.11
N GLU A 42 28.77 -3.33 22.23
CA GLU A 42 29.12 -2.59 23.44
C GLU A 42 28.70 -3.43 24.66
N TYR A 43 29.34 -3.21 25.82
CA TYR A 43 28.98 -3.86 27.07
C TYR A 43 28.20 -2.87 27.93
N SER A 44 27.09 -3.31 28.55
CA SER A 44 26.37 -2.49 29.52
C SER A 44 27.27 -2.12 30.71
N GLU A 45 27.01 -0.99 31.36
CA GLU A 45 27.79 -0.56 32.53
C GLU A 45 27.74 -1.61 33.65
N LEU A 46 26.59 -2.28 33.84
CA LEU A 46 26.42 -3.31 34.87
C LEU A 46 27.18 -4.59 34.56
N LEU A 47 27.28 -4.97 33.28
CA LEU A 47 28.10 -6.11 32.85
C LEU A 47 29.60 -5.79 32.95
N GLN A 48 30.01 -4.57 32.63
CA GLN A 48 31.38 -4.10 32.83
C GLN A 48 31.77 -4.12 34.31
N GLU A 49 30.89 -3.65 35.20
CA GLU A 49 31.10 -3.70 36.65
C GLU A 49 31.30 -5.14 37.13
N LYS A 50 30.48 -6.08 36.65
CA LYS A 50 30.57 -7.49 37.00
C LYS A 50 31.88 -8.13 36.54
N ASN A 51 32.28 -7.87 35.30
CA ASN A 51 33.52 -8.41 34.72
C ASN A 51 34.78 -7.84 35.39
N ALA A 52 34.72 -6.65 35.98
CA ALA A 52 35.83 -6.02 36.69
C ALA A 52 36.02 -6.53 38.14
N ARG A 53 35.06 -7.27 38.72
CA ARG A 53 35.18 -7.80 40.09
C ARG A 53 36.03 -9.08 40.11
N ASN A 54 37.20 -9.01 40.75
CA ASN A 54 38.15 -10.14 40.92
C ASN A 54 37.56 -11.39 41.62
N ASP A 55 36.45 -11.25 42.35
CA ASP A 55 35.79 -12.34 43.07
C ASP A 55 34.66 -13.03 42.27
N SER A 56 34.48 -12.67 41.00
CA SER A 56 33.48 -13.32 40.15
C SER A 56 33.95 -14.74 39.77
N LEU A 57 33.32 -15.76 40.37
CA LEU A 57 33.47 -17.18 40.00
C LEU A 57 32.89 -17.50 38.60
N LEU A 58 32.21 -16.52 37.98
CA LEU A 58 31.69 -16.65 36.63
C LEU A 58 32.81 -16.29 35.62
N PRO A 59 33.06 -17.13 34.60
CA PRO A 59 34.06 -16.83 33.59
C PRO A 59 33.74 -15.48 32.94
N ALA A 60 34.79 -14.68 32.70
CA ALA A 60 34.66 -13.42 31.95
C ALA A 60 33.97 -13.73 30.61
N LEU A 61 32.79 -13.15 30.41
CA LEU A 61 32.00 -13.43 29.23
C LEU A 61 32.54 -12.61 28.05
N ASP A 62 33.08 -13.32 27.07
CA ASP A 62 33.45 -12.79 25.77
C ASP A 62 32.17 -12.72 24.91
N GLY A 63 31.43 -11.61 25.07
CA GLY A 63 30.18 -11.36 24.35
C GLY A 63 30.36 -11.37 22.84
N ASP A 64 31.51 -10.89 22.35
CA ASP A 64 31.82 -10.85 20.93
C ASP A 64 32.03 -12.25 20.35
N LYS A 65 32.71 -13.15 21.06
CA LYS A 65 32.86 -14.54 20.64
C LYS A 65 31.54 -15.30 20.68
N ALA A 66 30.71 -15.07 21.70
CA ALA A 66 29.39 -15.67 21.79
C ALA A 66 28.46 -15.19 20.66
N PHE A 67 28.50 -13.89 20.35
CA PHE A 67 27.74 -13.30 19.26
C PHE A 67 28.18 -13.83 17.90
N ALA A 68 29.50 -13.95 17.66
CA ALA A 68 30.03 -14.54 16.44
C ALA A 68 29.55 -15.98 16.21
N GLU A 69 29.48 -16.79 17.27
CA GLU A 69 28.98 -18.16 17.18
C GLU A 69 27.46 -18.20 16.88
N VAL A 70 26.67 -17.30 17.46
CA VAL A 70 25.24 -17.17 17.13
C VAL A 70 25.04 -16.80 15.66
N LEU A 71 25.82 -15.85 15.13
CA LEU A 71 25.78 -15.49 13.70
C LEU A 71 26.19 -16.66 12.80
N ARG A 72 27.17 -17.47 13.23
CA ARG A 72 27.60 -18.68 12.50
C ARG A 72 26.48 -19.71 12.41
N LEU A 73 25.73 -19.90 13.50
CA LEU A 73 24.61 -20.84 13.56
C LEU A 73 23.35 -20.33 12.86
N ASN A 74 23.19 -19.00 12.76
CA ASN A 74 22.00 -18.36 12.20
C ASN A 74 22.37 -17.46 11.02
N PRO A 75 22.57 -18.01 9.80
CA PRO A 75 22.97 -17.21 8.63
C PRO A 75 21.94 -16.14 8.22
N ASN A 76 20.69 -16.26 8.68
CA ASN A 76 19.59 -15.32 8.42
C ASN A 76 19.29 -14.40 9.61
N PHE A 77 20.24 -14.26 10.55
CA PHE A 77 20.07 -13.49 11.79
C PHE A 77 19.61 -12.05 11.58
N TRP A 78 20.07 -11.43 10.49
CA TRP A 78 19.73 -10.06 10.08
C TRP A 78 18.81 -10.03 8.86
N SER A 79 17.87 -10.97 8.77
CA SER A 79 16.85 -10.98 7.72
C SER A 79 15.50 -10.55 8.25
N LEU A 80 14.66 -10.00 7.37
CA LEU A 80 13.24 -9.76 7.61
C LEU A 80 12.37 -10.97 7.18
N GLY A 81 12.98 -12.16 7.05
CA GLY A 81 12.31 -13.40 6.68
C GLY A 81 11.96 -13.57 5.20
N GLY A 82 11.13 -14.57 4.90
CA GLY A 82 10.67 -14.95 3.55
C GLY A 82 9.54 -14.08 2.99
N MET A 83 9.33 -12.88 3.53
CA MET A 83 8.22 -11.99 3.16
C MET A 83 8.50 -11.11 1.93
N MET A 84 9.71 -11.16 1.38
CA MET A 84 10.04 -10.43 0.17
C MET A 84 9.80 -11.32 -1.06
N ASP A 85 9.11 -10.78 -2.06
CA ASP A 85 9.05 -11.37 -3.38
C ASP A 85 10.47 -11.69 -3.87
N LYS A 86 10.66 -12.81 -4.57
CA LYS A 86 11.97 -13.26 -5.07
C LYS A 86 12.70 -12.22 -5.94
N GLU A 87 11.97 -11.23 -6.45
CA GLU A 87 12.46 -10.16 -7.32
C GLU A 87 12.73 -8.84 -6.58
N ALA A 88 12.45 -8.77 -5.27
CA ALA A 88 12.68 -7.60 -4.44
C ALA A 88 13.94 -7.77 -3.58
N SER A 89 14.70 -6.70 -3.39
CA SER A 89 15.87 -6.68 -2.49
C SER A 89 15.75 -5.60 -1.43
N LEU A 90 16.12 -5.91 -0.19
CA LEU A 90 16.04 -4.98 0.93
C LEU A 90 17.15 -3.94 0.80
N VAL A 91 16.77 -2.66 0.70
CA VAL A 91 17.73 -1.53 0.58
C VAL A 91 17.72 -0.61 1.80
N THR A 92 16.85 -0.86 2.77
CA THR A 92 16.95 -0.25 4.09
C THR A 92 18.36 -0.45 4.66
N LYS A 93 18.93 0.60 5.22
CA LYS A 93 20.21 0.55 5.93
C LYS A 93 19.96 0.23 7.40
N LEU A 94 20.65 -0.76 7.96
CA LEU A 94 20.56 -1.12 9.38
C LEU A 94 21.80 -0.65 10.14
N ASN A 95 21.63 0.26 11.10
CA ASN A 95 22.64 0.64 12.08
C ASN A 95 22.23 0.05 13.44
N ALA A 96 22.79 -1.10 13.78
CA ALA A 96 22.50 -1.80 15.03
C ALA A 96 23.61 -1.57 16.07
N ARG A 97 23.24 -1.19 17.29
CA ARG A 97 24.10 -1.23 18.47
C ARG A 97 23.67 -2.39 19.36
N VAL A 98 24.45 -3.45 19.38
CA VAL A 98 24.23 -4.63 20.20
C VAL A 98 24.89 -4.40 21.54
N ILE A 99 24.09 -4.34 22.60
CA ILE A 99 24.55 -4.09 23.97
C ILE A 99 24.47 -5.41 24.71
N TYR A 100 25.62 -5.96 25.11
CA TYR A 100 25.68 -7.13 25.97
C TYR A 100 25.27 -6.74 27.38
N ILE A 101 24.23 -7.37 27.90
CA ILE A 101 23.67 -7.07 29.22
C ILE A 101 23.93 -8.21 30.21
N ASP A 102 23.91 -7.89 31.50
CA ASP A 102 23.87 -8.90 32.55
C ASP A 102 22.43 -9.38 32.75
N GLY A 103 22.04 -10.50 32.13
CA GLY A 103 20.65 -11.00 32.21
C GLY A 103 20.13 -11.36 33.62
N ILE A 104 20.97 -11.29 34.65
CA ILE A 104 20.56 -11.39 36.06
C ILE A 104 20.06 -10.05 36.60
N ARG A 105 20.63 -8.93 36.10
CA ARG A 105 20.40 -7.56 36.60
C ARG A 105 19.64 -6.68 35.60
N GLU A 106 19.59 -7.08 34.34
CA GLU A 106 19.04 -6.32 33.22
C GLU A 106 18.14 -7.22 32.37
N GLU A 107 17.06 -6.65 31.84
CA GLU A 107 16.18 -7.34 30.89
C GLU A 107 16.61 -7.06 29.44
N PRO A 108 16.49 -8.04 28.52
CA PRO A 108 16.67 -7.81 27.09
C PRO A 108 15.74 -6.71 26.58
N PHE A 109 16.25 -5.82 25.72
CA PHE A 109 15.48 -4.69 25.21
C PHE A 109 15.71 -4.45 23.71
N CYS A 110 14.81 -3.69 23.10
CA CYS A 110 14.89 -3.22 21.73
C CYS A 110 14.47 -1.75 21.70
N ASN A 111 15.44 -0.84 21.54
CA ASN A 111 15.22 0.59 21.55
C ASN A 111 15.46 1.16 20.15
N LEU A 112 14.44 1.84 19.63
CA LEU A 112 14.53 2.55 18.36
C LEU A 112 14.96 4.00 18.62
N ASP A 113 16.08 4.42 18.04
CA ASP A 113 16.57 5.78 18.19
C ASP A 113 15.78 6.72 17.25
N LYS A 114 14.64 7.21 17.74
CA LYS A 114 13.75 8.12 16.99
C LYS A 114 14.38 9.48 16.69
N ASN A 115 15.42 9.87 17.43
CA ASN A 115 16.03 11.20 17.31
C ASN A 115 17.22 11.22 16.32
N SER A 116 17.66 10.06 15.84
CA SER A 116 18.84 9.90 14.98
C SER A 116 18.57 9.88 13.46
N GLY A 117 17.39 10.34 13.02
CA GLY A 117 17.00 10.29 11.60
C GLY A 117 16.50 8.92 11.13
N SER A 118 16.05 8.07 12.07
CA SER A 118 15.46 6.78 11.74
C SER A 118 14.21 6.93 10.84
N SER A 119 14.18 6.19 9.74
CA SER A 119 13.14 6.20 8.70
C SER A 119 13.03 4.82 8.03
N ALA A 120 12.08 4.62 7.13
CA ALA A 120 11.99 3.37 6.36
C ALA A 120 13.28 3.04 5.57
N GLY A 121 14.07 4.05 5.20
CA GLY A 121 15.34 3.89 4.48
C GLY A 121 16.55 3.65 5.38
N GLU A 122 16.49 4.03 6.66
CA GLU A 122 17.61 3.89 7.60
C GLU A 122 17.10 3.62 9.02
N TRP A 123 17.43 2.46 9.56
CA TRP A 123 17.04 2.02 10.90
C TRP A 123 18.20 2.19 11.86
N ASN A 124 18.01 2.96 12.94
CA ASN A 124 18.96 3.04 14.04
C ASN A 124 18.37 2.38 15.28
N VAL A 125 18.96 1.27 15.70
CA VAL A 125 18.39 0.39 16.71
C VAL A 125 19.45 0.00 17.73
N SER A 126 19.10 0.06 19.01
CA SER A 126 19.91 -0.48 20.11
C SER A 126 19.24 -1.72 20.68
N ILE A 127 19.96 -2.84 20.71
CA ILE A 127 19.41 -4.15 21.10
C ILE A 127 20.21 -4.67 22.30
N GLY A 128 19.55 -4.78 23.46
CA GLY A 128 20.11 -5.41 24.65
C GLY A 128 19.97 -6.92 24.57
N VAL A 129 21.09 -7.65 24.64
CA VAL A 129 21.14 -9.11 24.48
C VAL A 129 21.87 -9.79 25.64
N ASP A 130 21.25 -10.83 26.18
CA ASP A 130 21.81 -11.60 27.29
C ASP A 130 22.51 -12.87 26.78
N PHE A 131 23.80 -12.98 27.09
CA PHE A 131 24.62 -14.16 26.82
C PHE A 131 25.00 -14.92 28.11
N VAL A 132 24.70 -14.37 29.27
CA VAL A 132 25.20 -14.80 30.58
C VAL A 132 24.37 -15.96 31.16
N SER A 133 23.05 -15.92 31.00
CA SER A 133 22.13 -16.85 31.69
C SER A 133 21.90 -18.20 30.99
N GLY A 134 22.63 -18.49 29.90
CA GLY A 134 22.31 -19.62 29.01
C GLY A 134 21.31 -19.27 27.88
N GLY A 135 20.99 -17.99 27.74
CA GLY A 135 20.10 -17.43 26.70
C GLY A 135 20.65 -17.40 25.27
N SER A 136 21.82 -17.98 24.98
CA SER A 136 22.38 -18.02 23.60
C SER A 136 21.38 -18.54 22.56
N ASN A 137 20.52 -19.49 22.95
CA ASN A 137 19.50 -20.06 22.07
C ASN A 137 18.30 -19.12 21.82
N THR A 138 18.11 -18.04 22.60
CA THR A 138 16.99 -17.10 22.45
C THR A 138 17.42 -15.73 21.91
N VAL A 139 18.72 -15.42 21.88
CA VAL A 139 19.25 -14.17 21.29
C VAL A 139 18.75 -13.95 19.86
N HIS A 140 18.76 -14.99 19.03
CA HIS A 140 18.27 -14.88 17.65
C HIS A 140 16.77 -14.56 17.58
N ILE A 141 15.97 -15.10 18.49
CA ILE A 141 14.52 -14.82 18.59
C ILE A 141 14.32 -13.36 19.00
N HIS A 142 15.04 -12.90 20.02
CA HIS A 142 14.94 -11.51 20.49
C HIS A 142 15.32 -10.50 19.41
N VAL A 143 16.41 -10.76 18.67
CA VAL A 143 16.80 -9.89 17.54
C VAL A 143 15.74 -9.89 16.44
N GLN A 144 15.18 -11.06 16.09
CA GLN A 144 14.12 -11.14 15.08
C GLN A 144 12.86 -10.39 15.52
N GLN A 145 12.42 -10.56 16.77
CA GLN A 145 11.31 -9.79 17.35
C GLN A 145 11.58 -8.29 17.34
N CYS A 146 12.83 -7.88 17.60
CA CYS A 146 13.23 -6.48 17.51
C CYS A 146 13.15 -5.96 16.07
N LEU A 147 13.64 -6.70 15.07
CA LEU A 147 13.54 -6.31 13.66
C LEU A 147 12.07 -6.22 13.19
N ASP A 148 11.21 -7.15 13.61
CA ASP A 148 9.76 -7.12 13.35
C ASP A 148 9.10 -5.89 13.98
N TYR A 149 9.44 -5.59 15.23
CA TYR A 149 8.97 -4.39 15.91
C TYR A 149 9.38 -3.11 15.15
N VAL A 150 10.64 -3.00 14.76
CA VAL A 150 11.17 -1.83 14.04
C VAL A 150 10.50 -1.69 12.68
N ARG A 151 10.32 -2.79 11.94
CA ARG A 151 9.56 -2.83 10.69
C ARG A 151 8.15 -2.27 10.87
N ASP A 152 7.44 -2.75 11.89
CA ASP A 152 6.04 -2.37 12.11
C ASP A 152 5.92 -0.90 12.52
N GLN A 153 6.95 -0.33 13.19
CA GLN A 153 6.99 1.06 13.60
C GLN A 153 7.43 2.04 12.51
N LEU A 154 8.41 1.67 11.67
CA LEU A 154 9.04 2.59 10.70
C LEU A 154 8.72 2.27 9.23
N GLY A 155 8.31 1.05 8.92
CA GLY A 155 8.33 0.55 7.54
C GLY A 155 9.75 0.28 7.04
N TYR A 156 9.88 -0.07 5.76
CA TYR A 156 11.14 -0.45 5.13
C TYR A 156 11.16 -0.09 3.64
N ALA A 157 12.34 -0.06 3.04
CA ALA A 157 12.55 0.27 1.63
C ALA A 157 13.09 -0.96 0.89
N VAL A 158 12.48 -1.24 -0.26
CA VAL A 158 12.85 -2.36 -1.14
C VAL A 158 13.12 -1.86 -2.54
N LYS A 159 14.09 -2.46 -3.22
CA LYS A 159 14.32 -2.24 -4.64
C LYS A 159 13.60 -3.32 -5.44
N LYS A 160 12.67 -2.90 -6.31
CA LYS A 160 11.93 -3.72 -7.28
C LYS A 160 12.32 -3.27 -8.69
N GLY A 161 13.13 -4.08 -9.38
CA GLY A 161 13.75 -3.65 -10.65
C GLY A 161 14.63 -2.41 -10.45
N ASP A 162 14.35 -1.34 -11.20
CA ASP A 162 15.09 -0.06 -11.11
C ASP A 162 14.52 0.94 -10.10
N LYS A 163 13.37 0.62 -9.48
CA LYS A 163 12.69 1.53 -8.55
C LYS A 163 12.90 1.11 -7.10
N VAL A 164 13.10 2.11 -6.23
CA VAL A 164 13.05 1.94 -4.78
C VAL A 164 11.63 2.28 -4.32
N VAL A 165 10.99 1.34 -3.64
CA VAL A 165 9.62 1.43 -3.13
C VAL A 165 9.69 1.43 -1.61
N VAL A 166 8.99 2.39 -0.99
CA VAL A 166 8.93 2.50 0.48
C VAL A 166 7.64 1.85 0.97
N ILE A 167 7.78 0.75 1.70
CA ILE A 167 6.69 0.11 2.41
C ILE A 167 6.47 0.84 3.74
N PRO A 168 5.29 1.42 3.99
CA PRO A 168 5.05 2.22 5.17
C PRO A 168 4.91 1.35 6.45
N PRO A 169 4.88 1.97 7.64
CA PRO A 169 4.63 1.28 8.91
C PRO A 169 3.32 0.49 8.89
N LYS A 170 3.24 -0.54 9.75
CA LYS A 170 2.06 -1.41 9.85
C LYS A 170 0.77 -0.65 10.11
N LYS A 171 0.80 0.37 10.97
CA LYS A 171 -0.35 1.23 11.25
C LYS A 171 -0.93 1.90 9.99
N VAL A 172 -0.09 2.26 9.03
CA VAL A 172 -0.53 2.87 7.77
C VAL A 172 -1.09 1.79 6.84
N LEU A 173 -0.46 0.62 6.77
CA LEU A 173 -0.96 -0.53 6.00
C LEU A 173 -2.35 -0.99 6.48
N ASP A 174 -2.54 -1.05 7.80
CA ASP A 174 -3.82 -1.40 8.41
C ASP A 174 -4.91 -0.37 8.02
N LYS A 175 -4.59 0.93 8.05
CA LYS A 175 -5.50 1.98 7.57
C LYS A 175 -5.84 1.87 6.08
N ILE A 176 -4.86 1.60 5.22
CA ILE A 176 -5.09 1.39 3.77
C ILE A 176 -6.12 0.28 3.57
N LYS A 177 -5.98 -0.82 4.32
CA LYS A 177 -6.90 -1.96 4.28
C LYS A 177 -8.28 -1.61 4.83
N GLU A 178 -8.35 -0.92 5.97
CA GLU A 178 -9.61 -0.46 6.57
C GLU A 178 -10.39 0.50 5.66
N SER A 179 -9.68 1.34 4.89
CA SER A 179 -10.26 2.23 3.89
C SER A 179 -10.67 1.53 2.59
N GLU A 180 -10.47 0.21 2.49
CA GLU A 180 -10.78 -0.61 1.31
C GLU A 180 -10.09 -0.12 0.02
N ILE A 181 -8.88 0.44 0.15
CA ILE A 181 -8.10 0.88 -1.02
C ILE A 181 -7.57 -0.37 -1.74
N PRO A 182 -7.75 -0.51 -3.07
CA PRO A 182 -7.32 -1.69 -3.80
C PRO A 182 -5.83 -2.05 -3.70
N ASP A 183 -5.54 -3.33 -3.43
CA ASP A 183 -4.18 -3.90 -3.39
C ASP A 183 -3.46 -3.90 -4.75
N ALA A 184 -4.20 -3.77 -5.86
CA ALA A 184 -3.62 -3.67 -7.20
C ALA A 184 -2.94 -2.32 -7.45
N ILE A 185 -3.20 -1.33 -6.60
CA ILE A 185 -2.58 -0.01 -6.70
C ILE A 185 -1.21 -0.03 -6.03
N ASP A 186 -0.22 0.59 -6.65
CA ASP A 186 1.13 0.73 -6.09
C ASP A 186 1.10 1.40 -4.70
N ILE A 187 1.92 0.91 -3.77
CA ILE A 187 1.90 1.35 -2.36
C ILE A 187 2.09 2.87 -2.15
N ASP A 188 2.86 3.53 -3.02
CA ASP A 188 3.06 4.98 -2.96
C ASP A 188 1.77 5.73 -3.33
N MET A 189 1.01 5.19 -4.30
CA MET A 189 -0.28 5.72 -4.72
C MET A 189 -1.38 5.38 -3.71
N GLN A 190 -1.35 4.18 -3.10
CA GLN A 190 -2.26 3.83 -2.01
C GLN A 190 -2.13 4.81 -0.83
N GLN A 191 -0.91 5.18 -0.42
CA GLN A 191 -0.70 6.18 0.63
C GLN A 191 -1.25 7.56 0.24
N THR A 192 -1.16 7.93 -1.04
CA THR A 192 -1.72 9.19 -1.51
C THR A 192 -3.25 9.16 -1.53
N LEU A 193 -3.84 8.06 -1.96
CA LEU A 193 -5.29 7.85 -1.90
C LEU A 193 -5.81 7.80 -0.47
N LEU A 194 -5.05 7.22 0.48
CA LEU A 194 -5.41 7.21 1.89
C LEU A 194 -5.52 8.65 2.44
N LYS A 195 -4.57 9.53 2.12
CA LYS A 195 -4.64 10.94 2.52
C LYS A 195 -5.88 11.62 1.93
N ALA A 196 -6.14 11.42 0.63
CA ALA A 196 -7.31 11.98 -0.01
C ALA A 196 -8.62 11.45 0.61
N HIS A 197 -8.67 10.16 0.94
CA HIS A 197 -9.80 9.53 1.62
C HIS A 197 -10.02 10.10 3.02
N GLU A 198 -8.95 10.26 3.83
CA GLU A 198 -9.04 10.85 5.17
C GLU A 198 -9.50 12.31 5.10
N ASP A 199 -8.93 13.12 4.20
CA ASP A 199 -9.32 14.52 4.02
C ASP A 199 -10.79 14.66 3.61
N VAL A 200 -11.25 13.79 2.72
CA VAL A 200 -12.63 13.75 2.24
C VAL A 200 -13.60 13.31 3.35
N ASN A 201 -13.24 12.28 4.12
CA ASN A 201 -14.07 11.85 5.25
C ASN A 201 -14.18 12.94 6.34
N ILE A 202 -13.11 13.70 6.56
CA ILE A 202 -13.10 14.78 7.55
C ILE A 202 -13.90 15.98 7.05
N SER A 203 -13.61 16.43 5.83
CA SER A 203 -14.08 17.70 5.27
C SER A 203 -15.37 17.61 4.48
N GLY A 204 -15.77 16.43 4.01
CA GLY A 204 -16.97 16.24 3.17
C GLY A 204 -16.99 17.09 1.89
N LYS A 205 -15.83 17.62 1.48
CA LYS A 205 -15.65 18.53 0.35
C LYS A 205 -14.68 17.90 -0.65
N CYS A 206 -14.76 18.32 -1.92
CA CYS A 206 -13.80 17.92 -2.94
C CYS A 206 -12.36 18.27 -2.54
N PRO A 207 -11.35 17.41 -2.87
CA PRO A 207 -9.96 17.74 -2.71
C PRO A 207 -9.62 19.09 -3.35
N LYS A 208 -8.98 19.97 -2.56
CA LYS A 208 -8.60 21.32 -3.03
C LYS A 208 -7.45 21.28 -4.04
N ASP A 209 -6.56 20.30 -3.92
CA ASP A 209 -5.36 20.19 -4.74
C ASP A 209 -5.66 19.60 -6.13
N ILE A 210 -5.18 20.26 -7.19
CA ILE A 210 -5.31 19.76 -8.58
C ILE A 210 -4.41 18.54 -8.80
N ASP A 211 -3.32 18.40 -8.02
CA ASP A 211 -2.40 17.28 -8.14
C ASP A 211 -3.07 15.94 -7.81
N ALA A 212 -4.18 15.96 -7.06
CA ALA A 212 -5.07 14.82 -6.86
C ALA A 212 -5.62 14.25 -8.18
N TYR A 213 -5.79 15.09 -9.22
CA TYR A 213 -6.30 14.69 -10.52
C TYR A 213 -5.22 14.15 -11.47
N ILE A 214 -3.94 14.51 -11.26
CA ILE A 214 -2.80 13.92 -12.00
C ILE A 214 -2.65 12.45 -11.65
N ILE A 215 -2.88 12.11 -10.37
CA ILE A 215 -2.83 10.74 -9.85
C ILE A 215 -3.91 9.87 -10.51
N LEU A 216 -5.07 10.41 -10.86
CA LEU A 216 -6.20 9.64 -11.41
C LEU A 216 -5.87 8.89 -12.68
N ARG A 217 -5.01 9.45 -13.56
CA ARG A 217 -4.60 8.73 -14.78
C ARG A 217 -3.72 7.54 -14.46
N ASN A 218 -2.77 7.70 -13.54
CA ASN A 218 -1.91 6.60 -13.11
C ASN A 218 -2.73 5.54 -12.37
N VAL A 219 -3.67 5.96 -11.52
CA VAL A 219 -4.62 5.05 -10.83
C VAL A 219 -5.45 4.30 -11.86
N TYR A 220 -6.05 5.01 -12.83
CA TYR A 220 -6.84 4.41 -13.90
C TYR A 220 -6.07 3.30 -14.61
N GLU A 221 -4.82 3.52 -15.01
CA GLU A 221 -4.02 2.49 -15.69
C GLU A 221 -3.83 1.22 -14.85
N GLN A 222 -3.84 1.34 -13.52
CA GLN A 222 -3.70 0.21 -12.59
C GLN A 222 -5.04 -0.50 -12.32
N VAL A 223 -6.15 0.26 -12.27
CA VAL A 223 -7.48 -0.28 -11.91
C VAL A 223 -8.43 -0.45 -13.10
N LYS A 224 -8.05 -0.09 -14.32
CA LYS A 224 -8.90 -0.17 -15.53
C LYS A 224 -9.41 -1.57 -15.88
N ASN A 225 -8.93 -2.63 -15.25
CA ASN A 225 -9.44 -3.98 -15.48
C ASN A 225 -10.38 -4.46 -14.36
N PHE A 226 -10.65 -3.62 -13.36
CA PHE A 226 -11.54 -3.96 -12.26
C PHE A 226 -12.99 -3.95 -12.69
N LYS A 227 -13.74 -4.99 -12.36
CA LYS A 227 -15.17 -5.02 -12.64
C LYS A 227 -15.91 -4.01 -11.77
N MET A 228 -16.89 -3.35 -12.36
CA MET A 228 -17.85 -2.56 -11.60
C MET A 228 -18.84 -3.49 -10.90
N ASP A 229 -19.12 -3.17 -9.64
CA ASP A 229 -20.24 -3.76 -8.92
C ASP A 229 -21.41 -2.78 -9.00
N TYR A 230 -22.28 -2.98 -9.99
CA TYR A 230 -23.43 -2.13 -10.27
C TYR A 230 -24.39 -2.03 -9.08
N VAL A 231 -24.52 -3.10 -8.29
CA VAL A 231 -25.39 -3.12 -7.11
C VAL A 231 -24.78 -2.25 -6.02
N VAL A 232 -23.50 -2.43 -5.71
CA VAL A 232 -22.80 -1.60 -4.72
C VAL A 232 -22.75 -0.14 -5.14
N ILE A 233 -22.50 0.14 -6.43
CA ILE A 233 -22.53 1.50 -6.98
C ILE A 233 -23.91 2.13 -6.77
N ASN A 234 -24.99 1.41 -7.08
CA ASN A 234 -26.35 1.91 -6.83
C ASN A 234 -26.58 2.12 -5.32
N ASP A 235 -26.26 1.16 -4.48
CA ASP A 235 -26.55 1.25 -3.05
C ASP A 235 -25.78 2.40 -2.37
N GLN A 236 -24.57 2.73 -2.82
CA GLN A 236 -23.75 3.82 -2.26
C GLN A 236 -24.03 5.19 -2.88
N LEU A 237 -24.32 5.26 -4.18
CA LEU A 237 -24.48 6.54 -4.91
C LEU A 237 -25.94 6.98 -5.09
N ASN A 238 -26.90 6.10 -4.81
CA ASN A 238 -28.32 6.43 -4.84
C ASN A 238 -28.73 7.06 -3.50
N LYS A 239 -29.17 8.32 -3.54
CA LYS A 239 -29.61 9.08 -2.35
C LYS A 239 -30.71 8.39 -1.56
N GLN A 240 -31.56 7.60 -2.22
CA GLN A 240 -32.67 6.90 -1.56
C GLN A 240 -32.19 5.64 -0.83
N ARG A 241 -31.07 5.04 -1.26
CA ARG A 241 -30.53 3.80 -0.69
C ARG A 241 -29.37 4.02 0.27
N ASN A 242 -28.58 5.07 0.06
CA ASN A 242 -27.44 5.40 0.91
C ASN A 242 -27.83 6.16 2.20
N GLY A 243 -29.09 6.07 2.63
CA GLY A 243 -29.58 6.75 3.83
C GLY A 243 -29.67 8.28 3.71
N ALA A 244 -29.90 8.81 2.50
CA ALA A 244 -29.83 10.24 2.18
C ALA A 244 -28.43 10.86 2.33
N GLY A 245 -27.39 10.03 2.32
CA GLY A 245 -26.01 10.46 2.28
C GLY A 245 -25.74 11.35 1.06
N ARG A 246 -24.98 12.43 1.28
CA ARG A 246 -24.61 13.35 0.20
C ARG A 246 -23.67 12.62 -0.76
N VAL A 247 -23.85 12.82 -2.06
CA VAL A 247 -22.87 12.41 -3.06
C VAL A 247 -22.42 13.68 -3.76
N GLN A 248 -21.11 13.89 -3.83
CA GLN A 248 -20.52 15.02 -4.55
C GLN A 248 -19.75 14.49 -5.76
N SER A 249 -20.06 15.01 -6.94
CA SER A 249 -19.20 14.83 -8.10
C SER A 249 -18.14 15.92 -8.09
N CYS A 250 -16.88 15.50 -8.17
CA CYS A 250 -15.68 16.31 -8.16
C CYS A 250 -14.90 15.97 -9.42
N SER A 251 -15.26 16.55 -10.55
CA SER A 251 -14.57 16.28 -11.82
C SER A 251 -13.63 17.43 -12.17
N PHE A 252 -12.49 17.07 -12.75
CA PHE A 252 -11.56 18.05 -13.33
C PHE A 252 -11.36 17.70 -14.79
N SER A 253 -11.87 18.55 -15.67
CA SER A 253 -11.59 18.39 -17.09
C SER A 253 -10.22 18.98 -17.41
N ARG A 254 -9.29 18.13 -17.85
CA ARG A 254 -8.01 18.58 -18.42
C ARG A 254 -8.17 19.32 -19.73
N GLU A 255 -9.16 18.95 -20.53
CA GLU A 255 -9.48 19.58 -21.82
C GLU A 255 -9.92 21.04 -21.61
N TRP A 256 -10.72 21.28 -20.58
CA TRP A 256 -11.30 22.60 -20.30
C TRP A 256 -10.61 23.35 -19.14
N ASN A 257 -9.63 22.72 -18.49
CA ASN A 257 -8.94 23.19 -17.29
C ASN A 257 -9.90 23.77 -16.22
N LYS A 258 -11.02 23.06 -15.99
CA LYS A 258 -12.10 23.52 -15.11
C LYS A 258 -12.43 22.46 -14.07
N LYS A 259 -12.61 22.91 -12.84
CA LYS A 259 -13.13 22.12 -11.72
C LYS A 259 -14.65 22.20 -11.70
N TYR A 260 -15.28 21.06 -11.49
CA TYR A 260 -16.71 20.94 -11.30
C TYR A 260 -16.93 20.29 -9.95
N GLN A 261 -17.66 20.99 -9.09
CA GLN A 261 -18.07 20.49 -7.80
C GLN A 261 -19.57 20.71 -7.71
N GLU A 262 -20.31 19.62 -7.65
CA GLU A 262 -21.76 19.69 -7.58
C GLU A 262 -22.35 18.50 -6.82
N SER A 263 -23.54 18.71 -6.28
CA SER A 263 -24.30 17.62 -5.70
C SER A 263 -24.73 16.68 -6.83
N ALA A 264 -24.47 15.39 -6.64
CA ALA A 264 -24.81 14.36 -7.60
C ALA A 264 -25.69 13.29 -6.95
N SER A 265 -26.36 12.49 -7.77
CA SER A 265 -26.94 11.21 -7.36
C SER A 265 -26.96 10.26 -8.55
N PHE A 266 -26.57 9.01 -8.33
CA PHE A 266 -26.59 7.99 -9.38
C PHE A 266 -27.58 6.91 -8.98
N GLU A 267 -28.73 6.88 -9.66
CA GLU A 267 -29.83 5.99 -9.34
C GLU A 267 -29.99 4.96 -10.44
N CYS A 268 -29.74 3.70 -10.14
CA CYS A 268 -29.91 2.60 -11.08
C CYS A 268 -31.16 1.77 -10.76
N ASP A 269 -31.94 1.56 -11.80
CA ASP A 269 -32.89 0.48 -11.89
C ASP A 269 -32.18 -0.73 -12.51
N ILE A 270 -31.71 -1.62 -11.63
CA ILE A 270 -30.94 -2.81 -12.02
C ILE A 270 -31.82 -3.81 -12.78
N ASP A 271 -33.14 -3.82 -12.54
CA ASP A 271 -34.06 -4.74 -13.23
C ASP A 271 -34.30 -4.31 -14.69
N HIS A 272 -34.17 -3.01 -14.97
CA HIS A 272 -34.35 -2.44 -16.31
C HIS A 272 -33.04 -2.00 -16.97
N ASP A 273 -31.88 -2.32 -16.38
CA ASP A 273 -30.55 -1.97 -16.89
C ASP A 273 -30.39 -0.49 -17.24
N LYS A 274 -30.98 0.40 -16.42
CA LYS A 274 -30.98 1.85 -16.63
C LYS A 274 -30.53 2.59 -15.39
N CYS A 275 -29.72 3.62 -15.57
CA CYS A 275 -29.29 4.51 -14.52
C CYS A 275 -29.52 5.97 -14.90
N VAL A 276 -29.94 6.77 -13.92
CA VAL A 276 -30.08 8.22 -14.04
C VAL A 276 -29.00 8.86 -13.18
N TYR A 277 -28.12 9.64 -13.81
CA TYR A 277 -27.17 10.48 -13.12
C TYR A 277 -27.70 11.91 -13.07
N ARG A 278 -28.03 12.37 -11.86
CA ARG A 278 -28.52 13.73 -11.64
C ARG A 278 -27.39 14.60 -11.14
N GLN A 279 -27.11 15.68 -11.87
CA GLN A 279 -26.12 16.68 -11.53
C GLN A 279 -26.81 18.03 -11.34
N GLU A 280 -26.52 18.71 -10.24
CA GLU A 280 -27.22 19.94 -9.85
C GLU A 280 -27.15 21.05 -10.91
N ASN A 281 -26.01 21.21 -11.60
CA ASN A 281 -25.83 22.27 -12.60
C ASN A 281 -26.04 21.81 -14.05
N ASP A 282 -25.83 20.52 -14.32
CA ASP A 282 -25.83 19.95 -15.68
C ASP A 282 -27.11 19.15 -16.02
N GLY A 283 -27.98 18.90 -15.04
CA GLY A 283 -29.26 18.21 -15.21
C GLY A 283 -29.16 16.68 -15.12
N ASP A 284 -30.20 16.00 -15.61
CA ASP A 284 -30.31 14.55 -15.57
C ASP A 284 -29.77 13.93 -16.87
N THR A 285 -28.91 12.91 -16.74
CA THR A 285 -28.43 12.10 -17.86
C THR A 285 -28.81 10.64 -17.66
N GLU A 286 -29.29 9.99 -18.73
CA GLU A 286 -29.67 8.58 -18.70
C GLU A 286 -28.60 7.69 -19.35
N TRP A 287 -28.38 6.55 -18.71
CA TRP A 287 -27.38 5.57 -19.08
C TRP A 287 -27.98 4.16 -19.04
N SER A 288 -27.54 3.29 -19.93
CA SER A 288 -27.84 1.87 -19.91
C SER A 288 -26.66 1.08 -19.37
N ILE A 289 -26.93 0.04 -18.59
CA ILE A 289 -25.91 -0.85 -18.04
C ILE A 289 -25.46 -1.83 -19.13
N ASN A 290 -24.16 -1.84 -19.45
CA ASN A 290 -23.56 -2.84 -20.33
C ASN A 290 -22.63 -3.77 -19.53
N TYR A 291 -23.15 -4.91 -19.09
CA TYR A 291 -22.41 -5.91 -18.30
C TYR A 291 -21.26 -6.57 -19.06
N GLU A 292 -21.35 -6.70 -20.40
CA GLU A 292 -20.30 -7.33 -21.20
C GLU A 292 -19.06 -6.44 -21.30
N LYS A 293 -19.28 -5.12 -21.44
CA LYS A 293 -18.22 -4.13 -21.59
C LYS A 293 -17.83 -3.44 -20.28
N ASP A 294 -18.49 -3.80 -19.17
CA ASP A 294 -18.25 -3.26 -17.83
C ASP A 294 -18.28 -1.71 -17.80
N ARG A 295 -19.36 -1.13 -18.34
CA ARG A 295 -19.55 0.33 -18.42
C ARG A 295 -21.02 0.72 -18.48
N PHE A 296 -21.28 1.99 -18.22
CA PHE A 296 -22.56 2.65 -18.49
C PHE A 296 -22.50 3.25 -19.89
N GLU A 297 -23.40 2.84 -20.79
CA GLU A 297 -23.50 3.35 -22.16
C GLU A 297 -24.57 4.45 -22.20
N TYR A 298 -24.21 5.62 -22.70
CA TYR A 298 -25.12 6.75 -22.75
C TYR A 298 -26.36 6.45 -23.62
N ILE A 299 -27.56 6.75 -23.12
CA ILE A 299 -28.81 6.62 -23.88
C ILE A 299 -29.10 7.95 -24.56
N ASN A 300 -29.10 7.95 -25.90
CA ASN A 300 -29.44 9.13 -26.70
C ASN A 300 -30.96 9.18 -26.94
N ASP A 301 -31.61 10.26 -26.50
CA ASP A 301 -33.02 10.50 -26.79
C ASP A 301 -33.19 11.00 -28.24
N THR A 302 -33.28 10.06 -29.17
CA THR A 302 -33.67 10.37 -30.55
C THR A 302 -35.17 10.62 -30.64
N PHE A 303 -35.59 11.84 -30.98
CA PHE A 303 -36.96 12.15 -31.38
C PHE A 303 -37.04 12.35 -32.90
N LEU A 304 -37.82 11.50 -33.58
CA LEU A 304 -38.13 11.62 -35.02
C LEU A 304 -36.91 11.83 -35.95
N PHE A 305 -35.88 10.98 -35.82
CA PHE A 305 -34.68 10.97 -36.69
C PHE A 305 -33.82 12.24 -36.66
N PHE A 306 -34.12 13.21 -35.79
CA PHE A 306 -33.22 14.29 -35.46
C PHE A 306 -32.41 13.88 -34.23
N ASP A 307 -31.08 13.81 -34.40
CA ASP A 307 -30.17 13.83 -33.27
C ASP A 307 -30.33 15.19 -32.59
N LEU A 308 -31.07 15.24 -31.47
CA LEU A 308 -31.02 16.36 -30.54
C LEU A 308 -29.61 16.35 -29.96
N ASN A 309 -28.63 16.95 -30.67
CA ASN A 309 -27.22 16.96 -30.29
C ASN A 309 -27.06 17.06 -28.76
N PRO A 310 -26.79 15.94 -28.06
CA PRO A 310 -26.64 16.03 -26.63
C PRO A 310 -25.21 16.52 -26.42
N LYS A 311 -25.08 17.80 -26.07
CA LYS A 311 -23.82 18.37 -25.63
C LYS A 311 -23.63 18.04 -24.15
N SER A 312 -22.60 17.27 -23.81
CA SER A 312 -21.93 17.31 -22.50
C SER A 312 -20.63 16.50 -22.58
N ILE A 313 -19.49 16.93 -22.04
CA ILE A 313 -19.18 17.19 -20.63
C ILE A 313 -18.92 18.69 -20.44
N HIS A 314 -19.98 19.47 -20.20
CA HIS A 314 -19.99 20.94 -19.97
C HIS A 314 -20.13 21.88 -21.19
N LYS A 315 -20.83 21.43 -22.25
CA LYS A 315 -21.35 22.17 -23.45
C LYS A 315 -20.43 22.36 -24.68
N GLY A 316 -19.88 21.27 -25.22
CA GLY A 316 -19.32 21.25 -26.59
C GLY A 316 -18.78 19.91 -27.11
N GLY A 317 -18.60 18.92 -26.24
CA GLY A 317 -18.03 17.61 -26.58
C GLY A 317 -19.05 16.55 -26.98
N LYS A 318 -18.53 15.41 -27.48
CA LYS A 318 -19.27 14.17 -27.78
C LYS A 318 -19.55 13.44 -26.47
N MET A 319 -20.79 12.97 -26.25
CA MET A 319 -21.14 12.13 -25.10
C MET A 319 -20.28 10.87 -25.07
N LEU A 320 -19.84 10.49 -23.87
CA LEU A 320 -18.87 9.42 -23.62
C LEU A 320 -19.52 8.33 -22.76
N ASP A 321 -19.03 7.09 -22.87
CA ASP A 321 -19.43 6.01 -21.96
C ASP A 321 -18.88 6.30 -20.55
N LEU A 322 -19.53 5.88 -19.47
CA LEU A 322 -19.10 6.17 -18.10
C LEU A 322 -18.67 4.89 -17.42
N ARG A 323 -17.62 5.00 -16.59
CA ARG A 323 -17.20 3.95 -15.69
C ARG A 323 -16.88 4.53 -14.33
N LEU A 324 -17.41 3.89 -13.30
CA LEU A 324 -17.23 4.26 -11.90
C LEU A 324 -16.45 3.16 -11.19
N LEU A 325 -15.18 3.43 -10.87
CA LEU A 325 -14.28 2.46 -10.26
C LEU A 325 -14.03 2.81 -8.81
N ARG A 326 -14.36 1.91 -7.89
CA ARG A 326 -14.18 2.13 -6.45
C ARG A 326 -12.69 2.22 -6.11
N LEU A 327 -12.30 3.31 -5.46
CA LEU A 327 -10.92 3.55 -5.02
C LEU A 327 -10.73 3.45 -3.50
N SER A 328 -11.82 3.66 -2.74
CA SER A 328 -11.88 3.46 -1.29
C SER A 328 -13.35 3.37 -0.87
N SER A 329 -13.62 3.30 0.43
CA SER A 329 -14.99 3.36 0.95
C SER A 329 -15.70 4.70 0.74
N SER A 330 -15.00 5.80 0.43
CA SER A 330 -15.60 7.11 0.17
C SER A 330 -15.26 7.74 -1.17
N LEU A 331 -14.45 7.05 -2.00
CA LEU A 331 -13.97 7.58 -3.27
C LEU A 331 -14.23 6.60 -4.41
N TYR A 332 -14.78 7.13 -5.50
CA TYR A 332 -14.89 6.49 -6.79
C TYR A 332 -14.12 7.31 -7.83
N LEU A 333 -13.40 6.62 -8.71
CA LEU A 333 -12.85 7.18 -9.94
C LEU A 333 -13.95 7.22 -10.99
N GLU A 334 -14.24 8.41 -11.48
CA GLU A 334 -15.16 8.65 -12.58
C GLU A 334 -14.36 8.70 -13.89
N ALA A 335 -14.64 7.81 -14.82
CA ALA A 335 -13.93 7.76 -16.10
C ALA A 335 -14.91 7.82 -17.27
N TYR A 336 -14.80 8.89 -18.06
CA TYR A 336 -15.57 9.07 -19.28
C TYR A 336 -14.76 8.56 -20.48
N LEU A 337 -15.28 7.54 -21.14
CA LEU A 337 -14.60 6.74 -22.15
C LEU A 337 -15.11 7.07 -23.56
N ASN A 338 -14.20 7.14 -24.52
CA ASN A 338 -14.56 7.23 -25.93
C ASN A 338 -15.11 5.88 -26.46
N SER A 339 -15.52 5.87 -27.73
CA SER A 339 -16.02 4.66 -28.39
C SER A 339 -14.99 3.53 -28.54
N LYS A 340 -13.72 3.79 -28.24
CA LYS A 340 -12.64 2.79 -28.18
C LYS A 340 -12.39 2.27 -26.75
N GLY A 341 -13.12 2.79 -25.76
CA GLY A 341 -12.96 2.44 -24.34
C GLY A 341 -11.81 3.19 -23.64
N GLU A 342 -11.22 4.22 -24.26
CA GLU A 342 -10.13 4.99 -23.67
C GLU A 342 -10.66 6.20 -22.90
N PRO A 343 -10.12 6.52 -21.71
CA PRO A 343 -10.58 7.66 -20.92
C PRO A 343 -10.20 8.99 -21.59
N VAL A 344 -11.19 9.82 -21.84
CA VAL A 344 -11.02 11.20 -22.33
C VAL A 344 -11.03 12.18 -21.15
N THR A 345 -11.89 11.93 -20.16
CA THR A 345 -12.01 12.72 -18.94
C THR A 345 -12.00 11.81 -17.72
N LEU A 346 -11.30 12.23 -16.68
CA LEU A 346 -11.24 11.55 -15.38
C LEU A 346 -11.69 12.52 -14.29
N GLY A 347 -12.49 12.04 -13.36
CA GLY A 347 -13.01 12.75 -12.20
C GLY A 347 -13.04 11.86 -10.97
N LEU A 348 -13.55 12.40 -9.87
CA LEU A 348 -13.76 11.70 -8.62
C LEU A 348 -15.22 11.88 -8.20
N VAL A 349 -15.85 10.80 -7.77
CA VAL A 349 -17.12 10.87 -7.03
C VAL A 349 -16.82 10.59 -5.57
N ILE A 350 -17.33 11.47 -4.71
CA ILE A 350 -17.12 11.47 -3.27
C ILE A 350 -18.42 11.10 -2.58
N VAL A 351 -18.31 10.16 -1.65
CA VAL A 351 -19.37 9.77 -0.73
C VAL A 351 -18.86 10.07 0.68
N PRO A 352 -19.12 11.25 1.25
CA PRO A 352 -18.74 11.56 2.62
C PRO A 352 -19.34 10.49 3.56
N GLY A 353 -18.59 10.11 4.60
CA GLY A 353 -19.11 9.26 5.68
C GLY A 353 -20.27 9.91 6.43
N GLU A 354 -20.73 9.30 7.53
CA GLU A 354 -21.88 9.72 8.37
C GLU A 354 -21.74 11.13 9.01
N LYS A 355 -21.61 12.18 8.22
CA LYS A 355 -21.75 13.58 8.62
C LYS A 355 -22.93 14.19 7.88
N THR A 356 -23.88 14.70 8.64
CA THR A 356 -25.12 15.28 8.14
C THR A 356 -24.87 16.69 7.59
N MET A 357 -25.83 17.21 6.82
CA MET A 357 -25.80 18.58 6.27
C MET A 357 -25.59 19.67 7.34
N ASP A 358 -25.90 19.38 8.61
CA ASP A 358 -25.79 20.31 9.74
C ASP A 358 -24.33 20.63 10.14
N ASP A 359 -23.35 19.84 9.71
CA ASP A 359 -21.92 20.10 9.96
C ASP A 359 -21.29 21.10 8.96
N TYR A 360 -22.08 21.61 8.00
CA TYR A 360 -21.61 22.43 6.87
C TYR A 360 -22.36 23.74 6.68
N ASP A 361 -23.14 24.17 7.67
CA ASP A 361 -23.61 25.55 7.73
C ASP A 361 -22.44 26.45 8.18
N ASP A 362 -21.42 26.54 7.31
CA ASP A 362 -20.41 27.58 7.36
C ASP A 362 -21.17 28.88 7.04
N GLY A 363 -21.68 29.51 8.11
CA GLY A 363 -22.62 30.63 8.07
C GLY A 363 -22.28 31.67 7.00
N GLU A 364 -23.33 32.18 6.37
CA GLU A 364 -23.32 33.33 5.51
C GLU A 364 -22.33 34.37 6.05
N GLU A 365 -21.25 34.63 5.31
CA GLU A 365 -20.51 35.88 5.46
C GLU A 365 -21.48 36.99 5.04
N GLU A 366 -22.24 37.50 6.02
CA GLU A 366 -23.01 38.72 5.90
C GLU A 366 -22.11 39.79 5.28
N GLU A 367 -22.53 40.23 4.10
CA GLU A 367 -22.01 41.40 3.42
C GLU A 367 -22.01 42.60 4.37
N GLY A 368 -20.85 42.89 4.97
CA GLY A 368 -20.55 44.17 5.58
C GLY A 368 -20.45 45.26 4.51
N MET A 369 -21.58 45.62 3.90
CA MET A 369 -21.75 46.88 3.19
C MET A 369 -21.64 48.03 4.20
N MET A 370 -20.43 48.55 4.38
CA MET A 370 -20.24 49.91 4.85
C MET A 370 -20.43 50.87 3.67
N MET A 371 -21.61 51.49 3.57
CA MET A 371 -21.82 52.83 3.01
C MET A 371 -23.13 53.43 3.54
N GLU A 372 -23.05 54.21 4.63
CA GLU A 372 -23.24 55.67 4.67
C GLU A 372 -22.89 56.22 6.06
#